data_AF-A0A9W5VXD7-F1
#
_entry.id   AF-A0A9W5VXD7-F1
#
_cell.length_a   1.000
_cell.length_b   1.000
_cell.length_c   1.000
_cell.angle_alpha   90.00
_cell.angle_beta   90.00
_cell.angle_gamma   90.00
#
_symmetry.space_group_name_H-M   'P 1'
#
loop_
_entity.id
_entity.type
_entity.pdbx_description
1 polymer ?
#
loop_
_entity_poly.entity_id
_entity_poly.type
_entity_poly.pdbx_seq_one_letter_code
_entity_poly.pdbx_strand_id
1 'polypeptide(L)'
;MQKLQKRFTTALSMFMTLVLSFALVGCNVFPFLQNNPAQQATQSSITTGEIEAMHEPKFGGSYLDITIDEFNNLGFEYGDSVDVTFSNGYKLTDIPYYNGYYTKTYEPLVVAYPGYPYIDVCINNGEPLWETAGLKAGDTATVTLHEKQKYATVQKALDATYTNNRSDYTSDEVFANFRPMKGGNLAEGVVYRSASPIDNQNNRAPYAADLAQKCGVQFILDLADTNEEIQGYYQNADYDITWHKSLYDAGNVAALNLNANYRGGQYAYRLVAGLREIILHKGPYLIHCTEGKDRTGFVCALLEALCGASYDEMRDDYMITYDNYYGINEKDDRARYDAVVDVKFDDIARCIAGVPTYGSLDGADYAAGARKYLTEVGMTEWEINKLVERLTSK
;
A
#
# COMPACT_ATOMS: atom_id res chain seq x y z
N MET A 1 30.68 45.41 -38.69
CA MET A 1 31.96 44.69 -38.54
C MET A 1 31.65 43.20 -38.68
N GLN A 2 32.30 42.45 -39.58
CA GLN A 2 33.54 41.65 -39.34
C GLN A 2 33.42 40.71 -38.13
N LYS A 3 33.74 39.40 -38.18
CA LYS A 3 34.25 38.50 -39.26
C LYS A 3 33.81 37.05 -38.90
N LEU A 4 33.39 36.20 -39.85
CA LEU A 4 34.23 35.28 -40.65
C LEU A 4 35.02 34.27 -39.76
N GLN A 5 34.57 33.03 -39.52
CA GLN A 5 34.44 31.84 -40.41
C GLN A 5 35.80 31.16 -40.73
N LYS A 6 35.80 29.82 -40.93
CA LYS A 6 36.86 28.92 -41.49
C LYS A 6 37.82 28.28 -40.46
N ARG A 7 38.39 27.06 -40.64
CA ARG A 7 38.31 25.96 -41.67
C ARG A 7 38.83 24.63 -41.02
N PHE A 8 38.26 23.41 -41.19
CA PHE A 8 38.15 22.45 -42.32
C PHE A 8 39.31 21.42 -42.49
N THR A 9 38.92 20.17 -42.81
CA THR A 9 39.68 19.10 -43.53
C THR A 9 40.94 18.54 -42.84
N THR A 10 41.42 17.32 -43.13
CA THR A 10 41.39 16.55 -44.40
C THR A 10 41.26 15.03 -44.19
N ALA A 11 40.80 14.29 -45.20
CA ALA A 11 40.80 12.81 -45.26
C ALA A 11 41.35 12.34 -46.63
N LEU A 12 42.04 11.18 -46.70
CA LEU A 12 42.24 10.43 -47.95
C LEU A 12 42.74 8.97 -47.75
N SER A 13 42.29 8.07 -48.65
CA SER A 13 42.91 6.85 -49.24
C SER A 13 44.01 6.07 -48.49
N MET A 14 43.91 4.75 -48.23
CA MET A 14 43.84 3.56 -49.13
C MET A 14 45.20 2.96 -49.58
N PHE A 15 45.16 1.67 -49.97
CA PHE A 15 46.24 0.74 -50.38
C PHE A 15 47.08 0.14 -49.22
N MET A 16 47.57 -1.11 -49.28
CA MET A 16 47.61 -2.09 -50.39
C MET A 16 47.41 -3.57 -49.92
N THR A 17 46.85 -4.40 -50.81
CA THR A 17 46.91 -5.89 -51.01
C THR A 17 47.71 -6.81 -50.04
N LEU A 18 47.43 -8.13 -49.89
CA LEU A 18 47.48 -9.22 -50.92
C LEU A 18 47.18 -10.60 -50.24
N VAL A 19 46.65 -11.71 -50.81
CA VAL A 19 45.66 -12.05 -51.89
C VAL A 19 45.33 -13.58 -51.87
N LEU A 20 44.28 -14.05 -52.59
CA LEU A 20 43.89 -15.45 -52.92
C LEU A 20 43.32 -16.35 -51.78
N SER A 21 42.42 -17.34 -52.00
CA SER A 21 42.02 -18.08 -53.22
C SER A 21 40.51 -18.47 -53.29
N PHE A 22 39.98 -18.56 -54.52
CA PHE A 22 38.93 -19.45 -55.11
C PHE A 22 38.11 -20.42 -54.21
N ALA A 23 36.85 -20.82 -54.49
CA ALA A 23 35.74 -20.45 -55.42
C ALA A 23 34.49 -21.34 -55.02
N LEU A 24 33.30 -21.43 -55.63
CA LEU A 24 32.65 -21.04 -56.91
C LEU A 24 31.20 -20.52 -56.65
N VAL A 25 30.72 -19.51 -57.40
CA VAL A 25 29.69 -19.55 -58.48
C VAL A 25 28.36 -20.29 -58.19
N GLY A 26 27.26 -19.51 -58.11
CA GLY A 26 25.87 -19.99 -58.15
C GLY A 26 24.89 -18.84 -58.47
N CYS A 27 24.37 -18.81 -59.70
CA CYS A 27 23.38 -17.83 -60.21
C CYS A 27 21.94 -18.20 -59.75
N ASN A 28 20.88 -17.37 -59.81
CA ASN A 28 20.68 -15.96 -60.19
C ASN A 28 19.31 -15.45 -59.64
N VAL A 29 19.13 -14.12 -59.56
CA VAL A 29 17.87 -13.31 -59.66
C VAL A 29 16.54 -13.82 -59.02
N PHE A 30 15.89 -12.92 -58.27
CA PHE A 30 14.52 -13.01 -57.72
C PHE A 30 13.42 -13.44 -58.72
N PRO A 31 12.39 -14.14 -58.21
CA PRO A 31 10.99 -13.83 -58.50
C PRO A 31 10.30 -13.10 -57.33
N PHE A 32 9.21 -12.39 -57.62
CA PHE A 32 8.27 -11.86 -56.62
C PHE A 32 7.68 -13.01 -55.77
N LEU A 33 7.56 -12.80 -54.46
CA LEU A 33 6.54 -13.47 -53.64
C LEU A 33 5.42 -12.47 -53.34
N GLN A 34 4.18 -12.94 -53.42
CA GLN A 34 2.99 -12.11 -53.31
C GLN A 34 2.64 -11.85 -51.84
N ASN A 35 2.14 -10.65 -51.54
CA ASN A 35 1.47 -10.39 -50.27
C ASN A 35 0.19 -11.25 -50.19
N ASN A 36 0.10 -12.12 -49.19
CA ASN A 36 -1.15 -12.79 -48.79
C ASN A 36 -1.79 -11.99 -47.65
N PRO A 37 -2.87 -11.22 -47.88
CA PRO A 37 -3.53 -10.43 -46.84
C PRO A 37 -4.55 -11.26 -46.05
N ALA A 38 -4.13 -12.35 -45.42
CA ALA A 38 -5.03 -13.23 -44.66
C ALA A 38 -4.33 -14.07 -43.58
N GLN A 39 -3.93 -13.45 -42.45
CA GLN A 39 -4.00 -14.02 -41.09
C GLN A 39 -3.50 -13.01 -40.03
N GLN A 40 -4.20 -11.88 -39.89
CA GLN A 40 -4.41 -11.38 -38.53
C GLN A 40 -5.35 -12.37 -37.87
N ALA A 41 -4.85 -13.13 -36.90
CA ALA A 41 -5.73 -13.87 -36.01
C ALA A 41 -6.54 -12.83 -35.22
N THR A 42 -7.85 -12.78 -35.45
CA THR A 42 -8.77 -12.05 -34.58
C THR A 42 -8.85 -12.80 -33.26
N GLN A 43 -7.88 -12.53 -32.38
CA GLN A 43 -7.93 -12.97 -30.99
C GLN A 43 -9.23 -12.40 -30.40
N SER A 44 -10.16 -13.30 -30.06
CA SER A 44 -11.45 -12.92 -29.51
C SER A 44 -11.23 -12.13 -28.23
N SER A 45 -11.68 -10.87 -28.22
CA SER A 45 -11.62 -10.00 -27.05
C SER A 45 -12.38 -10.67 -25.90
N ILE A 46 -11.67 -10.98 -24.81
CA ILE A 46 -12.24 -11.56 -23.60
C ILE A 46 -13.25 -10.56 -23.04
N THR A 47 -14.50 -10.99 -22.89
CA THR A 47 -15.65 -10.14 -22.51
C THR A 47 -16.74 -10.96 -21.86
N THR A 48 -17.52 -10.35 -20.97
CA THR A 48 -18.67 -10.99 -20.31
C THR A 48 -19.93 -11.04 -21.17
N GLY A 49 -20.04 -10.19 -22.19
CA GLY A 49 -21.35 -9.80 -22.71
C GLY A 49 -22.13 -8.96 -21.69
N GLU A 50 -23.44 -8.80 -21.88
CA GLU A 50 -24.31 -8.10 -20.93
C GLU A 50 -24.68 -8.99 -19.74
N ILE A 51 -24.37 -8.54 -18.52
CA ILE A 51 -24.72 -9.17 -17.24
C ILE A 51 -25.41 -8.14 -16.33
N GLU A 52 -26.33 -8.56 -15.46
CA GLU A 52 -27.12 -7.62 -14.63
C GLU A 52 -26.24 -6.86 -13.64
N ALA A 53 -26.47 -5.55 -13.50
CA ALA A 53 -25.84 -4.71 -12.50
C ALA A 53 -26.74 -4.60 -11.27
N MET A 54 -26.24 -5.01 -10.11
CA MET A 54 -26.96 -5.03 -8.83
C MET A 54 -26.31 -4.08 -7.82
N HIS A 55 -27.14 -3.32 -7.09
CA HIS A 55 -26.65 -2.37 -6.09
C HIS A 55 -25.99 -3.09 -4.90
N GLU A 56 -24.77 -2.71 -4.57
CA GLU A 56 -24.11 -3.11 -3.32
C GLU A 56 -24.49 -2.14 -2.17
N PRO A 57 -25.28 -2.56 -1.17
CA PRO A 57 -25.97 -1.64 -0.27
C PRO A 57 -25.16 -1.12 0.93
N LYS A 58 -23.89 -1.51 1.11
CA LYS A 58 -23.07 -1.18 2.29
C LYS A 58 -22.05 -0.07 2.01
N PHE A 59 -21.49 -0.05 0.81
CA PHE A 59 -20.48 0.89 0.33
C PHE A 59 -20.86 1.53 -1.03
N GLY A 60 -21.89 1.03 -1.72
CA GLY A 60 -22.41 1.65 -2.94
C GLY A 60 -21.69 1.21 -4.22
N GLY A 61 -21.03 0.05 -4.19
CA GLY A 61 -20.52 -0.61 -5.40
C GLY A 61 -21.65 -1.12 -6.32
N SER A 62 -21.23 -1.76 -7.41
CA SER A 62 -22.11 -2.48 -8.33
C SER A 62 -21.64 -3.92 -8.43
N TYR A 63 -22.34 -4.83 -7.76
CA TYR A 63 -22.20 -6.26 -8.04
C TYR A 63 -22.64 -6.55 -9.47
N LEU A 64 -22.00 -7.52 -10.11
CA LEU A 64 -22.40 -8.04 -11.41
C LEU A 64 -22.93 -9.47 -11.24
N ASP A 65 -23.99 -9.84 -11.96
CA ASP A 65 -24.56 -11.20 -11.93
C ASP A 65 -23.71 -12.21 -12.72
N ILE A 66 -22.52 -12.48 -12.19
CA ILE A 66 -21.58 -13.52 -12.63
C ILE A 66 -20.72 -13.93 -11.44
N THR A 67 -20.44 -15.23 -11.28
CA THR A 67 -19.54 -15.68 -10.21
C THR A 67 -18.07 -15.37 -10.54
N ILE A 68 -17.22 -15.29 -9.50
CA ILE A 68 -15.77 -15.15 -9.66
C ILE A 68 -15.20 -16.27 -10.55
N ASP A 69 -15.66 -17.51 -10.36
CA ASP A 69 -15.21 -18.66 -11.15
C ASP A 69 -15.65 -18.54 -12.62
N GLU A 70 -16.90 -18.16 -12.90
CA GLU A 70 -17.37 -17.95 -14.28
C GLU A 70 -16.61 -16.82 -14.98
N PHE A 71 -16.38 -15.70 -14.28
CA PHE A 71 -15.60 -14.58 -14.79
C PHE A 71 -14.16 -14.98 -15.12
N ASN A 72 -13.48 -15.70 -14.22
CA ASN A 72 -12.14 -16.22 -14.47
C ASN A 72 -12.12 -17.26 -15.61
N ASN A 73 -13.15 -18.10 -15.74
CA ASN A 73 -13.27 -19.08 -16.83
C ASN A 73 -13.49 -18.44 -18.22
N LEU A 74 -13.90 -17.17 -18.31
CA LEU A 74 -13.86 -16.40 -19.58
C LEU A 74 -12.43 -16.02 -19.99
N GLY A 75 -11.45 -16.17 -19.11
CA GLY A 75 -10.03 -15.89 -19.34
C GLY A 75 -9.53 -14.58 -18.74
N PHE A 76 -10.29 -13.91 -17.88
CA PHE A 76 -9.77 -12.81 -17.06
C PHE A 76 -8.82 -13.35 -15.97
N GLU A 77 -7.75 -12.60 -15.66
CA GLU A 77 -6.75 -12.96 -14.65
C GLU A 77 -6.45 -11.77 -13.73
N TYR A 78 -6.16 -12.01 -12.44
CA TYR A 78 -5.83 -10.93 -11.51
C TYR A 78 -4.59 -10.14 -11.98
N GLY A 79 -4.68 -8.82 -11.94
CA GLY A 79 -3.70 -7.92 -12.52
C GLY A 79 -3.95 -7.54 -13.98
N ASP A 80 -5.02 -8.03 -14.62
CA ASP A 80 -5.46 -7.52 -15.92
C ASP A 80 -6.01 -6.10 -15.82
N SER A 81 -5.91 -5.35 -16.93
CA SER A 81 -6.68 -4.12 -17.15
C SER A 81 -7.96 -4.42 -17.92
N VAL A 82 -9.08 -3.83 -17.50
CA VAL A 82 -10.41 -4.03 -18.09
C VAL A 82 -11.14 -2.71 -18.31
N ASP A 83 -12.01 -2.70 -19.32
CA ASP A 83 -13.02 -1.67 -19.55
C ASP A 83 -14.38 -2.18 -19.07
N VAL A 84 -15.11 -1.37 -18.29
CA VAL A 84 -16.50 -1.63 -17.87
C VAL A 84 -17.41 -0.62 -18.56
N THR A 85 -18.39 -1.10 -19.34
CA THR A 85 -19.44 -0.27 -19.93
C THR A 85 -20.80 -0.67 -19.35
N PHE A 86 -21.54 0.28 -18.79
CA PHE A 86 -22.90 0.08 -18.33
C PHE A 86 -23.92 0.46 -19.42
N SER A 87 -25.09 -0.18 -19.40
CA SER A 87 -26.20 0.04 -20.35
C SER A 87 -26.71 1.48 -20.40
N ASN A 88 -26.58 2.22 -19.29
CA ASN A 88 -26.95 3.63 -19.20
C ASN A 88 -25.94 4.58 -19.90
N GLY A 89 -24.81 4.04 -20.39
CA GLY A 89 -23.75 4.77 -21.09
C GLY A 89 -22.57 5.18 -20.22
N TYR A 90 -22.60 4.97 -18.90
CA TYR A 90 -21.46 5.19 -18.02
C TYR A 90 -20.33 4.20 -18.33
N LYS A 91 -19.08 4.65 -18.23
CA LYS A 91 -17.89 3.85 -18.54
C LYS A 91 -16.76 4.08 -17.55
N LEU A 92 -16.10 3.00 -17.21
CA LEU A 92 -14.77 2.98 -16.61
C LEU A 92 -13.85 2.30 -17.62
N THR A 93 -12.66 2.87 -17.86
CA THR A 93 -11.72 2.36 -18.87
C THR A 93 -10.32 2.29 -18.32
N ASP A 94 -9.57 1.26 -18.71
CA ASP A 94 -8.23 0.97 -18.21
C ASP A 94 -8.20 0.89 -16.67
N ILE A 95 -9.09 0.07 -16.08
CA ILE A 95 -9.16 -0.15 -14.62
C ILE A 95 -8.69 -1.56 -14.26
N PRO A 96 -8.07 -1.78 -13.08
CA PRO A 96 -7.55 -3.10 -12.72
C PRO A 96 -8.65 -4.08 -12.32
N TYR A 97 -8.42 -5.35 -12.65
CA TYR A 97 -9.07 -6.50 -12.03
C TYR A 97 -8.16 -7.08 -10.92
N TYR A 98 -8.63 -7.09 -9.67
CA TYR A 98 -7.87 -7.56 -8.50
C TYR A 98 -8.68 -8.54 -7.63
N ASN A 99 -8.00 -9.30 -6.77
CA ASN A 99 -8.64 -10.02 -5.66
C ASN A 99 -8.73 -9.20 -4.36
N GLY A 100 -8.33 -7.92 -4.36
CA GLY A 100 -8.39 -7.04 -3.20
C GLY A 100 -8.42 -5.55 -3.56
N TYR A 101 -8.67 -4.71 -2.56
CA TYR A 101 -8.75 -3.24 -2.68
C TYR A 101 -7.34 -2.62 -2.81
N TYR A 102 -6.72 -2.87 -3.97
CA TYR A 102 -5.31 -2.63 -4.27
C TYR A 102 -5.05 -1.42 -5.17
N THR A 103 -6.05 -0.61 -5.46
CA THR A 103 -5.85 0.73 -6.05
C THR A 103 -5.51 1.78 -5.00
N LYS A 104 -5.21 3.01 -5.43
CA LYS A 104 -5.15 4.19 -4.54
C LYS A 104 -6.55 4.64 -4.12
N THR A 105 -6.60 5.51 -3.12
CA THR A 105 -7.83 6.18 -2.69
C THR A 105 -8.47 6.94 -3.86
N TYR A 106 -9.78 6.79 -4.07
CA TYR A 106 -10.58 7.37 -5.15
C TYR A 106 -10.36 6.78 -6.55
N GLU A 107 -9.62 5.68 -6.71
CA GLU A 107 -9.50 4.99 -8.00
C GLU A 107 -10.56 3.88 -8.18
N PRO A 108 -11.15 3.74 -9.38
CA PRO A 108 -12.04 2.62 -9.72
C PRO A 108 -11.29 1.29 -9.82
N LEU A 109 -11.98 0.18 -9.51
CA LEU A 109 -11.51 -1.18 -9.75
C LEU A 109 -12.66 -2.16 -10.03
N VAL A 110 -12.32 -3.29 -10.63
CA VAL A 110 -13.12 -4.52 -10.56
C VAL A 110 -12.45 -5.42 -9.51
N VAL A 111 -13.23 -5.90 -8.53
CA VAL A 111 -12.71 -6.73 -7.43
C VAL A 111 -13.50 -8.03 -7.28
N ALA A 112 -12.75 -9.11 -7.04
CA ALA A 112 -13.26 -10.45 -6.78
C ALA A 112 -12.66 -10.96 -5.47
N TYR A 113 -13.22 -10.47 -4.36
CA TYR A 113 -12.62 -10.64 -3.03
C TYR A 113 -12.75 -12.09 -2.53
N PRO A 114 -11.66 -12.76 -2.10
CA PRO A 114 -11.69 -14.14 -1.62
C PRO A 114 -12.73 -14.40 -0.53
N GLY A 115 -13.54 -15.45 -0.72
CA GLY A 115 -14.61 -15.83 0.20
C GLY A 115 -15.99 -15.20 -0.11
N TYR A 116 -16.07 -14.28 -1.07
CA TYR A 116 -17.34 -13.79 -1.63
C TYR A 116 -17.63 -14.44 -2.99
N PRO A 117 -18.89 -14.53 -3.43
CA PRO A 117 -19.24 -15.23 -4.68
C PRO A 117 -19.21 -14.35 -5.94
N TYR A 118 -19.25 -13.03 -5.79
CA TYR A 118 -19.57 -12.06 -6.84
C TYR A 118 -18.35 -11.29 -7.37
N ILE A 119 -18.50 -10.72 -8.56
CA ILE A 119 -17.69 -9.59 -9.03
C ILE A 119 -18.32 -8.27 -8.53
N ASP A 120 -17.52 -7.37 -7.96
CA ASP A 120 -17.90 -6.00 -7.60
C ASP A 120 -17.13 -4.98 -8.46
N VAL A 121 -17.82 -3.93 -8.89
CA VAL A 121 -17.21 -2.75 -9.54
C VAL A 121 -17.48 -1.55 -8.64
N CYS A 122 -16.42 -0.88 -8.18
CA CYS A 122 -16.54 0.15 -7.15
C CYS A 122 -15.41 1.18 -7.22
N ILE A 123 -15.46 2.21 -6.36
CA ILE A 123 -14.40 3.20 -6.17
C ILE A 123 -13.75 2.97 -4.80
N ASN A 124 -12.43 2.73 -4.77
CA ASN A 124 -11.75 2.39 -3.52
C ASN A 124 -11.72 3.59 -2.54
N ASN A 125 -12.37 3.43 -1.38
CA ASN A 125 -12.58 4.49 -0.38
C ASN A 125 -13.23 5.78 -0.94
N GLY A 126 -13.98 5.70 -2.04
CA GLY A 126 -14.59 6.86 -2.72
C GLY A 126 -16.10 6.98 -2.58
N GLU A 127 -16.67 7.84 -3.42
CA GLU A 127 -18.12 8.00 -3.55
C GLU A 127 -18.76 6.70 -4.08
N PRO A 128 -20.00 6.36 -3.64
CA PRO A 128 -20.79 5.27 -4.19
C PRO A 128 -20.81 5.25 -5.73
N LEU A 129 -20.34 4.16 -6.34
CA LEU A 129 -20.35 4.03 -7.80
C LEU A 129 -21.78 3.98 -8.33
N TRP A 130 -22.68 3.29 -7.64
CA TRP A 130 -24.07 3.09 -8.07
C TRP A 130 -24.79 4.43 -8.31
N GLU A 131 -24.75 5.33 -7.31
CA GLU A 131 -25.26 6.70 -7.42
C GLU A 131 -24.43 7.55 -8.41
N THR A 132 -23.09 7.48 -8.35
CA THR A 132 -22.20 8.32 -9.19
C THR A 132 -22.34 8.01 -10.69
N ALA A 133 -22.56 6.74 -11.04
CA ALA A 133 -22.81 6.27 -12.40
C ALA A 133 -24.29 6.40 -12.81
N GLY A 134 -25.21 6.70 -11.88
CA GLY A 134 -26.64 6.82 -12.15
C GLY A 134 -27.30 5.49 -12.53
N LEU A 135 -26.90 4.40 -11.87
CA LEU A 135 -27.43 3.06 -12.10
C LEU A 135 -28.81 2.85 -11.45
N LYS A 136 -29.59 1.94 -12.00
CA LYS A 136 -30.88 1.48 -11.46
C LYS A 136 -31.10 0.01 -11.77
N ALA A 137 -32.02 -0.64 -11.05
CA ALA A 137 -32.39 -2.03 -11.32
C ALA A 137 -32.83 -2.22 -12.79
N GLY A 138 -32.30 -3.26 -13.44
CA GLY A 138 -32.47 -3.51 -14.87
C GLY A 138 -31.49 -2.77 -15.80
N ASP A 139 -30.49 -2.04 -15.27
CA ASP A 139 -29.27 -1.75 -16.02
C ASP A 139 -28.35 -2.98 -16.05
N THR A 140 -27.55 -3.11 -17.11
CA THR A 140 -26.57 -4.17 -17.31
C THR A 140 -25.16 -3.59 -17.42
N ALA A 141 -24.15 -4.44 -17.25
CA ALA A 141 -22.75 -4.12 -17.51
C ALA A 141 -22.14 -5.09 -18.53
N THR A 142 -21.11 -4.64 -19.23
CA THR A 142 -20.17 -5.51 -19.96
C THR A 142 -18.76 -5.15 -19.55
N VAL A 143 -18.04 -6.16 -19.04
CA VAL A 143 -16.59 -6.07 -18.77
C VAL A 143 -15.86 -6.64 -19.97
N THR A 144 -14.80 -5.96 -20.43
CA THR A 144 -13.97 -6.38 -21.56
C THR A 144 -12.50 -6.20 -21.20
N LEU A 145 -11.65 -7.16 -21.57
CA LEU A 145 -10.22 -7.08 -21.37
C LEU A 145 -9.61 -5.94 -22.21
N HIS A 146 -8.95 -5.00 -21.54
CA HIS A 146 -8.22 -3.88 -22.15
C HIS A 146 -6.76 -4.28 -22.43
N GLU A 147 -6.05 -4.79 -21.41
CA GLU A 147 -4.64 -5.17 -21.50
C GLU A 147 -4.30 -6.28 -20.50
N LYS A 148 -3.68 -7.38 -20.96
CA LYS A 148 -3.28 -8.49 -20.08
C LYS A 148 -2.20 -8.06 -19.09
N GLN A 149 -2.40 -8.41 -17.82
CA GLN A 149 -1.40 -8.36 -16.75
C GLN A 149 -0.73 -6.99 -16.49
N LYS A 150 -1.31 -5.89 -16.99
CA LYS A 150 -0.84 -4.51 -16.82
C LYS A 150 -0.58 -4.12 -15.36
N TYR A 151 -1.45 -4.56 -14.46
CA TYR A 151 -1.44 -4.28 -13.03
C TYR A 151 -0.91 -5.45 -12.18
N ALA A 152 -0.38 -6.50 -12.82
CA ALA A 152 0.02 -7.73 -12.14
C ALA A 152 1.15 -7.54 -11.11
N THR A 153 1.95 -6.48 -11.21
CA THR A 153 2.97 -6.15 -10.20
C THR A 153 2.33 -5.70 -8.89
N VAL A 154 1.29 -4.86 -8.95
CA VAL A 154 0.55 -4.37 -7.76
C VAL A 154 -0.22 -5.53 -7.12
N GLN A 155 -0.89 -6.35 -7.94
CA GLN A 155 -1.52 -7.59 -7.48
C GLN A 155 -0.52 -8.45 -6.69
N LYS A 156 0.63 -8.82 -7.29
CA LYS A 156 1.65 -9.68 -6.66
C LYS A 156 2.36 -9.06 -5.44
N ALA A 157 2.23 -7.75 -5.24
CA ALA A 157 2.78 -7.03 -4.10
C ALA A 157 1.81 -6.98 -2.90
N LEU A 158 0.50 -6.88 -3.15
CA LEU A 158 -0.52 -6.70 -2.11
C LEU A 158 -1.34 -7.96 -1.81
N ASP A 159 -1.27 -8.96 -2.69
CA ASP A 159 -1.69 -10.37 -2.51
C ASP A 159 -0.56 -11.24 -1.92
N ALA A 160 0.57 -10.62 -1.58
CA ALA A 160 1.67 -11.31 -0.92
C ALA A 160 1.23 -11.85 0.45
N THR A 161 1.57 -13.10 0.75
CA THR A 161 1.25 -13.77 2.02
C THR A 161 2.50 -13.98 2.87
N TYR A 162 2.29 -14.09 4.18
CA TYR A 162 3.33 -14.40 5.17
C TYR A 162 2.90 -15.59 6.04
N THR A 163 3.80 -16.15 6.85
CA THR A 163 3.48 -17.27 7.74
C THR A 163 3.37 -16.82 9.20
N ASN A 164 2.55 -17.52 9.99
CA ASN A 164 2.47 -17.32 11.45
C ASN A 164 3.36 -18.31 12.22
N ASN A 165 4.42 -18.84 11.57
CA ASN A 165 5.40 -19.71 12.20
C ASN A 165 6.66 -18.89 12.51
N ARG A 166 7.05 -18.82 13.79
CA ARG A 166 8.29 -18.13 14.19
C ARG A 166 9.53 -18.66 13.45
N SER A 167 9.58 -19.95 13.14
CA SER A 167 10.72 -20.62 12.46
C SER A 167 11.13 -20.00 11.12
N ASP A 168 10.20 -19.34 10.43
CA ASP A 168 10.36 -18.95 9.03
C ASP A 168 11.05 -17.57 8.92
N TYR A 169 11.37 -16.96 10.07
CA TYR A 169 11.88 -15.60 10.23
C TYR A 169 13.28 -15.60 10.87
N THR A 170 14.11 -14.63 10.50
CA THR A 170 15.52 -14.56 10.95
C THR A 170 15.68 -14.22 12.44
N SER A 171 14.78 -13.43 13.02
CA SER A 171 14.82 -13.06 14.44
C SER A 171 13.43 -12.82 15.04
N ASP A 172 13.37 -12.64 16.37
CA ASP A 172 12.12 -12.37 17.09
C ASP A 172 11.59 -10.97 16.71
N GLU A 173 12.49 -10.01 16.47
CA GLU A 173 12.18 -8.66 16.03
C GLU A 173 11.52 -8.65 14.65
N VAL A 174 12.07 -9.41 13.68
CA VAL A 174 11.48 -9.53 12.33
C VAL A 174 10.12 -10.23 12.41
N PHE A 175 9.98 -11.28 13.23
CA PHE A 175 8.71 -11.98 13.43
C PHE A 175 7.63 -11.11 14.11
N ALA A 176 7.99 -10.38 15.17
CA ALA A 176 7.10 -9.46 15.87
C ALA A 176 6.91 -8.12 15.15
N ASN A 177 7.60 -7.91 14.01
CA ASN A 177 7.71 -6.62 13.32
C ASN A 177 8.19 -5.48 14.26
N PHE A 178 8.90 -5.84 15.33
CA PHE A 178 9.27 -4.98 16.45
C PHE A 178 10.55 -4.20 16.14
N ARG A 179 10.51 -2.87 16.24
CA ARG A 179 11.70 -2.00 16.10
C ARG A 179 11.53 -0.65 16.80
N PRO A 180 12.64 0.00 17.22
CA PRO A 180 12.61 1.43 17.52
C PRO A 180 12.37 2.23 16.24
N MET A 181 11.52 3.24 16.30
CA MET A 181 11.34 4.25 15.24
C MET A 181 12.54 5.19 15.17
N LYS A 182 12.80 5.81 14.01
CA LYS A 182 14.07 6.50 13.75
C LYS A 182 13.99 7.77 12.89
N GLY A 183 12.87 8.06 12.24
CA GLY A 183 12.76 9.22 11.35
C GLY A 183 12.88 10.56 12.08
N GLY A 184 13.63 11.48 11.48
CA GLY A 184 13.77 12.85 11.96
C GLY A 184 14.50 12.95 13.30
N ASN A 185 13.94 13.73 14.23
CA ASN A 185 14.56 14.03 15.52
C ASN A 185 14.09 13.11 16.66
N LEU A 186 13.48 11.96 16.36
CA LEU A 186 13.04 10.99 17.37
C LEU A 186 14.21 10.52 18.26
N ALA A 187 13.99 10.50 19.57
CA ALA A 187 14.98 10.04 20.52
C ALA A 187 15.09 8.50 20.47
N GLU A 188 16.30 8.01 20.21
CA GLU A 188 16.61 6.58 20.10
C GLU A 188 16.10 5.79 21.30
N GLY A 189 15.20 4.82 21.04
CA GLY A 189 14.64 3.95 22.07
C GLY A 189 13.55 4.58 22.94
N VAL A 190 13.01 5.74 22.55
CA VAL A 190 11.85 6.37 23.20
C VAL A 190 10.53 5.89 22.58
N VAL A 191 10.52 5.52 21.29
CA VAL A 191 9.33 5.02 20.59
C VAL A 191 9.66 3.73 19.83
N TYR A 192 8.81 2.72 19.99
CA TYR A 192 8.86 1.44 19.30
C TYR A 192 7.55 1.18 18.55
N ARG A 193 7.62 0.39 17.48
CA ARG A 193 6.46 -0.12 16.73
C ARG A 193 6.53 -1.64 16.60
N SER A 194 5.38 -2.33 16.60
CA SER A 194 5.30 -3.79 16.48
C SER A 194 3.92 -4.30 16.02
N ALA A 195 3.82 -5.60 15.77
CA ALA A 195 2.56 -6.37 15.86
C ALA A 195 2.00 -6.36 17.29
N SER A 196 0.77 -6.84 17.49
CA SER A 196 0.11 -6.75 18.79
C SER A 196 0.85 -7.55 19.86
N PRO A 197 1.17 -6.97 21.03
CA PRO A 197 1.75 -7.65 22.17
C PRO A 197 0.70 -8.30 23.08
N ILE A 198 -0.59 -8.26 22.70
CA ILE A 198 -1.69 -8.86 23.47
C ILE A 198 -2.56 -9.82 22.63
N ASP A 199 -2.96 -9.41 21.42
CA ASP A 199 -3.68 -10.26 20.47
C ASP A 199 -2.75 -11.29 19.82
N ASN A 200 -2.92 -12.55 20.20
CA ASN A 200 -2.07 -13.65 19.75
C ASN A 200 -2.58 -14.38 18.49
N GLN A 201 -3.59 -13.86 17.76
CA GLN A 201 -4.15 -14.57 16.59
C GLN A 201 -3.13 -14.91 15.49
N ASN A 202 -1.99 -14.21 15.46
CA ASN A 202 -0.87 -14.45 14.54
C ASN A 202 0.34 -15.14 15.18
N ASN A 203 0.23 -15.68 16.40
CA ASN A 203 1.33 -16.24 17.22
C ASN A 203 2.47 -15.26 17.59
N ARG A 204 2.31 -13.95 17.32
CA ARG A 204 3.37 -12.92 17.47
C ARG A 204 3.41 -12.27 18.85
N ALA A 205 2.32 -12.31 19.62
CA ALA A 205 2.17 -11.56 20.86
C ALA A 205 3.22 -11.82 21.95
N PRO A 206 3.58 -13.07 22.31
CA PRO A 206 4.62 -13.31 23.32
C PRO A 206 5.98 -12.72 22.93
N TYR A 207 6.32 -12.72 21.63
CA TYR A 207 7.58 -12.15 21.13
C TYR A 207 7.56 -10.60 21.17
N ALA A 208 6.45 -9.99 20.74
CA ALA A 208 6.28 -8.54 20.81
C ALA A 208 6.28 -8.03 22.27
N ALA A 209 5.64 -8.75 23.19
CA ALA A 209 5.59 -8.45 24.61
C ALA A 209 6.98 -8.55 25.29
N ASP A 210 7.70 -9.66 25.09
CA ASP A 210 9.03 -9.87 25.65
C ASP A 210 10.07 -8.84 25.12
N LEU A 211 10.03 -8.51 23.82
CA LEU A 211 10.87 -7.46 23.24
C LEU A 211 10.54 -6.06 23.81
N ALA A 212 9.25 -5.72 23.92
CA ALA A 212 8.82 -4.46 24.53
C ALA A 212 9.23 -4.35 26.01
N GLN A 213 9.10 -5.44 26.76
CA GLN A 213 9.55 -5.54 28.16
C GLN A 213 11.07 -5.38 28.29
N LYS A 214 11.86 -6.04 27.43
CA LYS A 214 13.33 -5.89 27.36
C LYS A 214 13.76 -4.46 27.02
N CYS A 215 13.01 -3.80 26.13
CA CYS A 215 13.19 -2.38 25.81
C CYS A 215 12.68 -1.42 26.89
N GLY A 216 12.10 -1.92 27.98
CA GLY A 216 11.66 -1.13 29.13
C GLY A 216 10.42 -0.27 28.86
N VAL A 217 9.58 -0.63 27.88
CA VAL A 217 8.35 0.10 27.53
C VAL A 217 7.46 0.32 28.75
N GLN A 218 7.06 1.57 28.96
CA GLN A 218 6.24 2.04 30.09
C GLN A 218 4.81 2.41 29.70
N PHE A 219 4.52 2.60 28.41
CA PHE A 219 3.19 2.94 27.91
C PHE A 219 2.92 2.33 26.53
N ILE A 220 1.69 1.88 26.29
CA ILE A 220 1.25 1.29 25.04
C ILE A 220 0.11 2.12 24.42
N LEU A 221 0.30 2.54 23.17
CA LEU A 221 -0.74 3.08 22.31
C LEU A 221 -1.26 1.96 21.39
N ASP A 222 -2.39 1.38 21.76
CA ASP A 222 -3.05 0.32 21.02
C ASP A 222 -4.02 0.94 20.01
N LEU A 223 -3.63 0.89 18.73
CA LEU A 223 -4.43 1.42 17.63
C LEU A 223 -5.53 0.46 17.18
N ALA A 224 -5.49 -0.81 17.61
CA ALA A 224 -6.36 -1.85 17.08
C ALA A 224 -7.61 -2.08 17.93
N ASP A 225 -7.44 -2.29 19.22
CA ASP A 225 -8.39 -3.05 20.02
C ASP A 225 -9.23 -2.15 20.96
N THR A 226 -10.25 -2.73 21.58
CA THR A 226 -11.04 -2.13 22.68
C THR A 226 -10.59 -2.65 24.05
N ASN A 227 -11.01 -1.96 25.11
CA ASN A 227 -10.83 -2.44 26.49
C ASN A 227 -11.50 -3.80 26.72
N GLU A 228 -12.65 -4.02 26.08
CA GLU A 228 -13.42 -5.24 26.11
C GLU A 228 -12.68 -6.41 25.43
N GLU A 229 -12.07 -6.17 24.27
CA GLU A 229 -11.22 -7.15 23.57
C GLU A 229 -9.95 -7.47 24.35
N ILE A 230 -9.24 -6.45 24.89
CA ILE A 230 -8.06 -6.64 25.75
C ILE A 230 -8.38 -7.49 27.00
N GLN A 231 -9.53 -7.24 27.63
CA GLN A 231 -10.00 -8.06 28.74
C GLN A 231 -10.42 -9.48 28.31
N GLY A 232 -10.89 -9.65 27.08
CA GLY A 232 -11.10 -10.95 26.44
C GLY A 232 -9.80 -11.72 26.23
N TYR A 233 -8.74 -11.07 25.76
CA TYR A 233 -7.42 -11.68 25.59
C TYR A 233 -6.85 -12.16 26.94
N TYR A 234 -6.94 -11.37 28.02
CA TYR A 234 -6.50 -11.81 29.37
C TYR A 234 -7.25 -13.04 29.90
N GLN A 235 -8.52 -13.25 29.50
CA GLN A 235 -9.32 -14.41 29.91
C GLN A 235 -8.97 -15.69 29.15
N ASN A 236 -8.36 -15.58 27.96
CA ASN A 236 -8.10 -16.68 27.04
C ASN A 236 -6.61 -16.84 26.68
N ALA A 237 -5.71 -16.18 27.44
CA ALA A 237 -4.29 -16.14 27.15
C ALA A 237 -3.62 -17.53 27.23
N ASP A 238 -2.86 -17.87 26.18
CA ASP A 238 -2.07 -19.09 26.06
C ASP A 238 -0.56 -18.90 26.34
N TYR A 239 -0.16 -17.67 26.73
CA TYR A 239 1.20 -17.26 27.06
C TYR A 239 1.21 -16.28 28.26
N ASP A 240 2.40 -15.85 28.71
CA ASP A 240 2.53 -14.93 29.83
C ASP A 240 2.15 -13.48 29.47
N ILE A 241 0.93 -13.09 29.84
CA ILE A 241 0.40 -11.73 29.70
C ILE A 241 0.73 -10.79 30.87
N THR A 242 1.55 -11.22 31.85
CA THR A 242 1.79 -10.48 33.11
C THR A 242 2.33 -9.08 32.87
N TRP A 243 3.28 -8.90 31.94
CA TRP A 243 3.83 -7.58 31.62
C TRP A 243 2.74 -6.64 31.06
N HIS A 244 2.05 -7.05 29.99
CA HIS A 244 1.01 -6.23 29.35
C HIS A 244 -0.11 -5.89 30.33
N LYS A 245 -0.58 -6.87 31.11
CA LYS A 245 -1.59 -6.67 32.13
C LYS A 245 -1.13 -5.73 33.25
N SER A 246 0.14 -5.76 33.65
CA SER A 246 0.68 -4.83 34.65
C SER A 246 0.68 -3.37 34.18
N LEU A 247 0.87 -3.12 32.87
CA LEU A 247 0.72 -1.78 32.30
C LEU A 247 -0.76 -1.37 32.22
N TYR A 248 -1.63 -2.27 31.79
CA TYR A 248 -3.08 -2.03 31.70
C TYR A 248 -3.72 -1.72 33.06
N ASP A 249 -3.43 -2.53 34.08
CA ASP A 249 -3.93 -2.33 35.44
C ASP A 249 -3.37 -1.04 36.10
N ALA A 250 -2.25 -0.51 35.59
CA ALA A 250 -1.67 0.76 35.98
C ALA A 250 -2.20 1.97 35.16
N GLY A 251 -3.07 1.75 34.17
CA GLY A 251 -3.60 2.79 33.27
C GLY A 251 -2.70 3.15 32.08
N ASN A 252 -1.56 2.47 31.90
CA ASN A 252 -0.55 2.78 30.88
C ASN A 252 -0.83 2.14 29.50
N VAL A 253 -2.10 1.87 29.16
CA VAL A 253 -2.51 1.29 27.86
C VAL A 253 -3.72 2.06 27.34
N ALA A 254 -3.57 2.73 26.20
CA ALA A 254 -4.65 3.48 25.55
C ALA A 254 -5.18 2.72 24.33
N ALA A 255 -6.30 2.01 24.53
CA ALA A 255 -7.02 1.25 23.51
C ALA A 255 -7.93 2.16 22.67
N LEU A 256 -7.58 2.37 21.40
CA LEU A 256 -8.22 3.38 20.55
C LEU A 256 -9.35 2.86 19.67
N ASN A 257 -9.38 1.56 19.33
CA ASN A 257 -10.23 1.00 18.26
C ASN A 257 -10.27 1.90 17.01
N LEU A 258 -9.16 1.98 16.28
CA LEU A 258 -9.11 2.66 14.99
C LEU A 258 -9.57 1.71 13.87
N ASN A 259 -10.45 2.21 13.01
CA ASN A 259 -10.72 1.58 11.72
C ASN A 259 -9.50 1.69 10.78
N ALA A 260 -9.57 1.14 9.56
CA ALA A 260 -8.45 1.17 8.62
C ALA A 260 -8.30 2.49 7.82
N ASN A 261 -9.31 3.38 7.86
CA ASN A 261 -9.36 4.58 7.03
C ASN A 261 -8.72 5.79 7.75
N TYR A 262 -7.40 5.93 7.62
CA TYR A 262 -6.62 7.04 8.19
C TYR A 262 -7.00 8.43 7.64
N ARG A 263 -7.70 8.50 6.49
CA ARG A 263 -8.26 9.73 5.91
C ARG A 263 -9.61 10.13 6.51
N GLY A 264 -10.26 9.25 7.28
CA GLY A 264 -11.57 9.48 7.87
C GLY A 264 -11.52 10.29 9.18
N GLY A 265 -12.39 11.28 9.35
CA GLY A 265 -12.42 12.14 10.54
C GLY A 265 -12.61 11.39 11.87
N GLN A 266 -13.29 10.23 11.88
CA GLN A 266 -13.43 9.38 13.07
C GLN A 266 -12.09 8.77 13.50
N TYR A 267 -11.25 8.36 12.54
CA TYR A 267 -9.90 7.84 12.81
C TYR A 267 -9.04 8.92 13.45
N ALA A 268 -9.01 10.11 12.83
CA ALA A 268 -8.23 11.23 13.30
C ALA A 268 -8.65 11.67 14.71
N TYR A 269 -9.96 11.77 14.99
CA TYR A 269 -10.48 12.12 16.31
C TYR A 269 -10.04 11.14 17.41
N ARG A 270 -10.13 9.82 17.14
CA ARG A 270 -9.67 8.78 18.08
C ARG A 270 -8.15 8.80 18.26
N LEU A 271 -7.39 8.99 17.18
CA LEU A 271 -5.93 9.12 17.22
C LEU A 271 -5.50 10.32 18.07
N VAL A 272 -6.13 11.48 17.90
CA VAL A 272 -5.84 12.69 18.70
C VAL A 272 -6.14 12.51 20.18
N ALA A 273 -7.14 11.69 20.55
CA ALA A 273 -7.33 11.29 21.95
C ALA A 273 -6.16 10.43 22.46
N GLY A 274 -5.73 9.42 21.69
CA GLY A 274 -4.57 8.58 22.05
C GLY A 274 -3.23 9.32 22.15
N LEU A 275 -2.99 10.30 21.27
CA LEU A 275 -1.79 11.13 21.31
C LEU A 275 -1.76 12.07 22.53
N ARG A 276 -2.91 12.41 23.12
CA ARG A 276 -2.97 13.10 24.42
C ARG A 276 -2.51 12.21 25.57
N GLU A 277 -2.79 10.91 25.51
CA GLU A 277 -2.30 9.97 26.54
C GLU A 277 -0.77 9.81 26.51
N ILE A 278 -0.12 9.89 25.34
CA ILE A 278 1.35 9.97 25.24
C ILE A 278 1.91 11.23 25.95
N ILE A 279 1.20 12.37 25.87
CA ILE A 279 1.59 13.59 26.59
C ILE A 279 1.51 13.40 28.10
N LEU A 280 0.47 12.73 28.60
CA LEU A 280 0.25 12.50 30.03
C LEU A 280 1.22 11.48 30.62
N HIS A 281 1.44 10.36 29.92
CA HIS A 281 2.26 9.24 30.39
C HIS A 281 3.76 9.40 30.06
N LYS A 282 4.58 8.48 30.58
CA LYS A 282 6.01 8.41 30.29
C LYS A 282 6.31 7.26 29.33
N GLY A 283 7.32 7.47 28.47
CA GLY A 283 7.89 6.42 27.65
C GLY A 283 8.97 5.60 28.39
N PRO A 284 9.61 4.64 27.70
CA PRO A 284 9.44 4.36 26.27
C PRO A 284 8.02 3.91 25.89
N TYR A 285 7.60 4.34 24.70
CA TYR A 285 6.25 4.13 24.16
C TYR A 285 6.28 2.99 23.13
N LEU A 286 5.23 2.14 23.13
CA LEU A 286 4.98 1.16 22.06
C LEU A 286 3.73 1.56 21.28
N ILE A 287 3.80 1.55 19.95
CA ILE A 287 2.67 1.81 19.06
C ILE A 287 2.41 0.56 18.22
N HIS A 288 1.24 -0.06 18.36
CA HIS A 288 0.91 -1.29 17.62
C HIS A 288 -0.52 -1.28 17.05
N CYS A 289 -0.75 -2.23 16.17
CA CYS A 289 -2.05 -2.77 15.83
C CYS A 289 -1.89 -4.29 15.74
N THR A 290 -2.84 -5.03 15.16
CA THR A 290 -2.71 -6.47 14.89
C THR A 290 -1.36 -6.87 14.29
N GLU A 291 -0.93 -6.20 13.21
CA GLU A 291 0.27 -6.55 12.43
C GLU A 291 1.44 -5.57 12.57
N GLY A 292 1.21 -4.38 13.14
CA GLY A 292 2.17 -3.26 13.07
C GLY A 292 2.35 -2.67 11.67
N LYS A 293 1.46 -3.00 10.72
CA LYS A 293 1.54 -2.62 9.29
C LYS A 293 0.78 -1.33 8.99
N ASP A 294 -0.53 -1.37 8.78
CA ASP A 294 -1.25 -0.24 8.16
C ASP A 294 -1.59 0.89 9.15
N ARG A 295 -2.42 0.60 10.16
CA ARG A 295 -2.80 1.56 11.22
C ARG A 295 -1.56 2.13 11.92
N THR A 296 -0.63 1.26 12.29
CA THR A 296 0.68 1.62 12.85
C THR A 296 1.54 2.39 11.85
N GLY A 297 1.63 1.98 10.59
CA GLY A 297 2.44 2.64 9.57
C GLY A 297 2.04 4.09 9.33
N PHE A 298 0.74 4.38 9.27
CA PHE A 298 0.25 5.76 9.20
C PHE A 298 0.63 6.57 10.46
N VAL A 299 0.41 6.02 11.65
CA VAL A 299 0.69 6.74 12.92
C VAL A 299 2.19 6.95 13.12
N CYS A 300 3.02 5.97 12.79
CA CYS A 300 4.47 6.08 12.86
C CYS A 300 4.98 7.17 11.90
N ALA A 301 4.59 7.13 10.62
CA ALA A 301 4.95 8.15 9.65
C ALA A 301 4.46 9.56 10.07
N LEU A 302 3.24 9.68 10.61
CA LEU A 302 2.73 10.95 11.12
C LEU A 302 3.58 11.53 12.26
N LEU A 303 4.06 10.68 13.18
CA LEU A 303 4.91 11.11 14.30
C LEU A 303 6.37 11.38 13.87
N GLU A 304 6.89 10.62 12.92
CA GLU A 304 8.20 10.87 12.30
C GLU A 304 8.18 12.20 11.53
N ALA A 305 7.18 12.44 10.68
CA ALA A 305 6.94 13.72 10.03
C ALA A 305 6.86 14.88 11.04
N LEU A 306 6.08 14.73 12.11
CA LEU A 306 5.95 15.74 13.17
C LEU A 306 7.28 16.04 13.88
N CYS A 307 8.17 15.06 13.97
CA CYS A 307 9.53 15.19 14.50
C CYS A 307 10.57 15.58 13.42
N GLY A 308 10.13 15.93 12.20
CA GLY A 308 10.98 16.48 11.14
C GLY A 308 11.61 15.45 10.20
N ALA A 309 11.05 14.25 10.09
CA ALA A 309 11.51 13.24 9.13
C ALA A 309 11.24 13.65 7.67
N SER A 310 12.16 13.24 6.78
CA SER A 310 11.99 13.30 5.33
C SER A 310 11.05 12.20 4.80
N TYR A 311 10.63 12.34 3.54
CA TYR A 311 9.90 11.30 2.81
C TYR A 311 10.65 9.95 2.82
N ASP A 312 11.97 9.98 2.57
CA ASP A 312 12.80 8.78 2.52
C ASP A 312 12.82 8.04 3.86
N GLU A 313 13.04 8.75 4.98
CA GLU A 313 13.07 8.14 6.32
C GLU A 313 11.75 7.45 6.68
N MET A 314 10.62 8.13 6.43
CA MET A 314 9.29 7.58 6.69
C MET A 314 8.96 6.39 5.77
N ARG A 315 9.35 6.47 4.49
CA ARG A 315 9.17 5.36 3.53
C ARG A 315 9.96 4.15 4.00
N ASP A 316 11.20 4.35 4.41
CA ASP A 316 12.10 3.26 4.75
C ASP A 316 11.65 2.56 6.06
N ASP A 317 11.22 3.30 7.09
CA ASP A 317 10.59 2.65 8.26
C ASP A 317 9.27 1.95 7.93
N TYR A 318 8.42 2.53 7.06
CA TYR A 318 7.20 1.86 6.60
C TYR A 318 7.51 0.53 5.90
N MET A 319 8.44 0.56 4.93
CA MET A 319 8.79 -0.57 4.07
C MET A 319 9.57 -1.68 4.75
N ILE A 320 10.24 -1.44 5.89
CA ILE A 320 10.77 -2.53 6.74
C ILE A 320 9.67 -3.56 7.08
N THR A 321 8.41 -3.15 7.20
CA THR A 321 7.29 -4.09 7.43
C THR A 321 7.08 -5.04 6.24
N TYR A 322 7.30 -4.56 5.02
CA TYR A 322 7.11 -5.35 3.80
C TYR A 322 8.29 -6.27 3.50
N ASP A 323 9.51 -5.89 3.90
CA ASP A 323 10.66 -6.80 3.93
C ASP A 323 10.46 -7.88 5.00
N ASN A 324 10.15 -7.48 6.25
CA ASN A 324 9.92 -8.39 7.38
C ASN A 324 8.91 -9.51 7.07
N TYR A 325 7.79 -9.19 6.41
CA TYR A 325 6.71 -10.13 6.18
C TYR A 325 6.73 -10.81 4.80
N TYR A 326 7.17 -10.12 3.74
CA TYR A 326 7.01 -10.59 2.36
C TYR A 326 8.32 -10.66 1.56
N GLY A 327 9.45 -10.26 2.15
CA GLY A 327 10.73 -10.08 1.44
C GLY A 327 10.69 -9.00 0.35
N ILE A 328 9.76 -8.05 0.44
CA ILE A 328 9.62 -6.96 -0.54
C ILE A 328 10.49 -5.79 -0.08
N ASN A 329 11.71 -5.73 -0.63
CA ASN A 329 12.67 -4.64 -0.38
C ASN A 329 13.27 -4.08 -1.69
N GLU A 330 13.80 -2.86 -1.63
CA GLU A 330 14.30 -2.12 -2.80
C GLU A 330 15.41 -2.87 -3.58
N LYS A 331 16.22 -3.66 -2.87
CA LYS A 331 17.43 -4.32 -3.39
C LYS A 331 17.11 -5.62 -4.12
N ASP A 332 16.25 -6.45 -3.54
CA ASP A 332 15.99 -7.82 -4.01
C ASP A 332 14.65 -7.96 -4.76
N ASP A 333 13.67 -7.07 -4.52
CA ASP A 333 12.38 -7.02 -5.24
C ASP A 333 11.91 -5.59 -5.50
N ARG A 334 12.72 -4.85 -6.27
CA ARG A 334 12.48 -3.45 -6.64
C ARG A 334 11.07 -3.21 -7.21
N ALA A 335 10.58 -4.13 -8.04
CA ALA A 335 9.32 -3.97 -8.76
C ALA A 335 8.11 -4.02 -7.82
N ARG A 336 8.07 -4.95 -6.85
CA ARG A 336 7.01 -4.97 -5.84
C ARG A 336 7.20 -3.89 -4.78
N TYR A 337 8.45 -3.51 -4.48
CA TYR A 337 8.75 -2.39 -3.59
C TYR A 337 8.16 -1.07 -4.12
N ASP A 338 8.48 -0.69 -5.36
CA ASP A 338 7.96 0.54 -5.97
C ASP A 338 6.42 0.54 -6.06
N ALA A 339 5.80 -0.62 -6.34
CA ALA A 339 4.34 -0.77 -6.35
C ALA A 339 3.69 -0.58 -4.98
N VAL A 340 4.28 -1.07 -3.88
CA VAL A 340 3.78 -0.78 -2.52
C VAL A 340 3.96 0.70 -2.17
N VAL A 341 5.08 1.30 -2.55
CA VAL A 341 5.36 2.72 -2.28
C VAL A 341 4.31 3.60 -2.97
N ASP A 342 4.12 3.44 -4.29
CA ASP A 342 3.17 4.24 -5.09
C ASP A 342 1.70 4.08 -4.64
N VAL A 343 1.28 2.85 -4.28
CA VAL A 343 -0.12 2.56 -3.94
C VAL A 343 -0.46 2.81 -2.47
N LYS A 344 0.47 2.61 -1.54
CA LYS A 344 0.21 2.68 -0.09
C LYS A 344 0.98 3.80 0.60
N PHE A 345 2.31 3.86 0.46
CA PHE A 345 3.10 4.85 1.19
C PHE A 345 2.86 6.28 0.68
N ASP A 346 2.74 6.47 -0.63
CA ASP A 346 2.48 7.77 -1.23
C ASP A 346 1.13 8.38 -0.82
N ASP A 347 0.10 7.55 -0.60
CA ASP A 347 -1.20 8.05 -0.09
C ASP A 347 -1.10 8.48 1.38
N ILE A 348 -0.33 7.75 2.20
CA ILE A 348 0.02 8.14 3.58
C ILE A 348 0.80 9.46 3.58
N ALA A 349 1.85 9.58 2.76
CA ALA A 349 2.66 10.78 2.62
C ALA A 349 1.84 12.00 2.17
N ARG A 350 0.96 11.84 1.17
CA ARG A 350 0.05 12.91 0.72
C ARG A 350 -0.96 13.31 1.80
N CYS A 351 -1.47 12.35 2.55
CA CYS A 351 -2.36 12.60 3.69
C CYS A 351 -1.67 13.39 4.80
N ILE A 352 -0.44 13.03 5.17
CA ILE A 352 0.36 13.70 6.20
C ILE A 352 0.75 15.12 5.75
N ALA A 353 1.18 15.29 4.50
CA ALA A 353 1.51 16.60 3.94
C ALA A 353 0.29 17.54 3.77
N GLY A 354 -0.94 17.02 3.88
CA GLY A 354 -2.17 17.79 3.66
C GLY A 354 -2.38 18.21 2.20
N VAL A 355 -1.80 17.49 1.25
CA VAL A 355 -1.97 17.71 -0.20
C VAL A 355 -3.08 16.81 -0.78
N PRO A 356 -3.66 17.14 -1.95
CA PRO A 356 -4.65 16.29 -2.60
C PRO A 356 -4.12 14.87 -2.90
N THR A 357 -5.02 13.90 -3.08
CA THR A 357 -4.70 12.48 -3.33
C THR A 357 -3.77 12.23 -4.53
N TYR A 358 -3.73 13.16 -5.49
CA TYR A 358 -2.84 13.17 -6.66
C TYR A 358 -1.99 14.45 -6.73
N GLY A 359 -1.83 15.17 -5.62
CA GLY A 359 -0.89 16.29 -5.51
C GLY A 359 0.56 15.79 -5.51
N SER A 360 1.48 16.60 -6.04
CA SER A 360 2.90 16.25 -5.95
C SER A 360 3.39 16.29 -4.51
N LEU A 361 4.34 15.39 -4.22
CA LEU A 361 5.12 15.33 -2.99
C LEU A 361 6.41 16.17 -3.08
N ASP A 362 6.73 16.72 -4.27
CA ASP A 362 7.91 17.56 -4.52
C ASP A 362 7.91 18.80 -3.60
N GLY A 363 8.84 18.85 -2.64
CA GLY A 363 8.95 19.98 -1.72
C GLY A 363 7.81 20.07 -0.68
N ALA A 364 7.07 18.99 -0.45
CA ALA A 364 6.07 18.93 0.60
C ALA A 364 6.70 19.07 2.00
N ASP A 365 6.13 19.94 2.84
CA ASP A 365 6.54 20.10 4.25
C ASP A 365 5.72 19.15 5.13
N TYR A 366 6.26 17.95 5.34
CA TYR A 366 5.61 16.92 6.15
C TYR A 366 5.45 17.32 7.62
N ALA A 367 6.35 18.15 8.17
CA ALA A 367 6.29 18.58 9.56
C ALA A 367 5.18 19.63 9.78
N ALA A 368 5.05 20.59 8.86
CA ALA A 368 3.92 21.52 8.83
C ALA A 368 2.60 20.80 8.52
N GLY A 369 2.61 19.82 7.61
CA GLY A 369 1.46 18.98 7.29
C GLY A 369 0.96 18.17 8.50
N ALA A 370 1.85 17.45 9.18
CA ALA A 370 1.51 16.68 10.38
C ALA A 370 0.96 17.57 11.52
N ARG A 371 1.57 18.74 11.73
CA ARG A 371 1.06 19.75 12.69
C ARG A 371 -0.32 20.28 12.28
N LYS A 372 -0.55 20.52 10.99
CA LYS A 372 -1.84 20.93 10.43
C LYS A 372 -2.91 19.86 10.64
N TYR A 373 -2.63 18.60 10.31
CA TYR A 373 -3.53 17.45 10.54
C TYR A 373 -3.98 17.37 12.00
N LEU A 374 -3.05 17.49 12.95
CA LEU A 374 -3.37 17.44 14.38
C LEU A 374 -4.15 18.68 14.87
N THR A 375 -3.87 19.88 14.35
CA THR A 375 -4.59 21.11 14.71
C THR A 375 -6.00 21.18 14.13
N GLU A 376 -6.21 20.77 12.88
CA GLU A 376 -7.55 20.70 12.25
C GLU A 376 -8.49 19.73 12.97
N VAL A 377 -7.93 18.73 13.65
CA VAL A 377 -8.64 17.73 14.46
C VAL A 377 -8.74 18.14 15.94
N GLY A 378 -8.19 19.30 16.31
CA GLY A 378 -8.39 19.94 17.61
C GLY A 378 -7.34 19.65 18.67
N MET A 379 -6.10 19.28 18.31
CA MET A 379 -4.95 19.51 19.19
C MET A 379 -4.54 20.98 19.17
N THR A 380 -4.09 21.49 20.31
CA THR A 380 -3.48 22.82 20.41
C THR A 380 -1.98 22.77 20.11
N GLU A 381 -1.41 23.90 19.70
CA GLU A 381 0.05 24.06 19.53
C GLU A 381 0.84 23.69 20.80
N TRP A 382 0.28 23.91 21.99
CA TRP A 382 0.89 23.49 23.25
C TRP A 382 0.93 21.96 23.40
N GLU A 383 -0.17 21.27 23.08
CA GLU A 383 -0.23 19.80 23.11
C GLU A 383 0.72 19.20 22.06
N ILE A 384 0.76 19.73 20.85
CA ILE A 384 1.65 19.24 19.79
C ILE A 384 3.11 19.45 20.17
N ASN A 385 3.47 20.62 20.73
CA ASN A 385 4.84 20.85 21.19
C ASN A 385 5.21 19.96 22.39
N LYS A 386 4.25 19.63 23.28
CA LYS A 386 4.48 18.63 24.34
C LYS A 386 4.57 17.21 23.81
N LEU A 387 3.84 16.85 22.76
CA LEU A 387 3.99 15.57 22.08
C LEU A 387 5.40 15.44 21.48
N VAL A 388 5.89 16.45 20.74
CA VAL A 388 7.27 16.47 20.22
C VAL A 388 8.31 16.40 21.36
N GLU A 389 8.09 17.13 22.46
CA GLU A 389 8.98 17.06 23.64
C GLU A 389 9.05 15.64 24.24
N ARG A 390 7.94 14.89 24.28
CA ARG A 390 7.92 13.48 24.72
C ARG A 390 8.66 12.53 23.78
N LEU A 391 8.66 12.81 22.48
CA LEU A 391 9.18 11.90 21.45
C LEU A 391 10.66 12.16 21.11
N THR A 392 11.15 13.36 21.38
CA THR A 392 12.53 13.81 21.07
C THR A 392 13.45 13.94 22.32
N SER A 393 12.96 13.57 23.51
CA SER A 393 13.71 13.58 24.78
C SER A 393 13.80 12.19 25.41
N LYS A 394 14.94 11.86 26.05
CA LYS A 394 15.11 10.66 26.90
C LYS A 394 14.90 11.00 28.39
#